data_AF-A0A538KR78-F1
#
_entry.id   AF-A0A538KR78-F1
#
_cell.length_a   1.000
_cell.length_b   1.000
_cell.length_c   1.000
_cell.angle_alpha   90.00
_cell.angle_beta   90.00
_cell.angle_gamma   90.00
#
_symmetry.space_group_name_H-M   'P 1'
#
loop_
_entity.id
_entity.type
_entity.pdbx_description
1 polymer ?
#
loop_
_entity_poly.entity_id
_entity_poly.type
_entity_poly.pdbx_seq_one_letter_code
_entity_poly.pdbx_strand_id
1 'polypeptide(L)'
;MRRSALAILLALAFPSPAVAMIGLGIADSDSATFSDPAWPGLNVRLVRAVAPWDVALTDPAAGTPAGDRRAEFDRWVAGAAAVGARPLVTFEQSLDPARPGAPSLDDYTAAMRAFAATYPSVRDVAPWNEPNFRDPAVNPYLDRPADAAALWGALSAACPDCTVAAGEFAGIPGDPYVAAYRAALGTAQPAVWSFHAHLDTSDPTAPATRFFLGALPPDARLWIDEAGSYFRDATGAIRGDAAQRAGVSLLLGLPAIGPRIARIYYYNLDNQCSTAARCAVQDRGLVAPSPFDGSALDYDVAGRVRPAYAVVRDRGPVAVPAAPRGFGLRVTPRARAVRPGRAARFVVRVTPPGSVALRVRGARVAAARLPAVWVRAARPGRHRVTVTAESAGTRRRARVVLVVRGR
;
A
#
# COMPACT_ATOMS: atom_id res chain seq x y z
N MET A 1 -19.82 13.91 -54.77
CA MET A 1 -19.95 14.07 -53.31
C MET A 1 -19.14 12.96 -52.62
N ARG A 2 -17.95 13.28 -52.09
CA ARG A 2 -17.06 12.30 -51.44
C ARG A 2 -17.46 12.16 -49.97
N ARG A 3 -17.97 10.99 -49.59
CA ARG A 3 -18.33 10.65 -48.21
C ARG A 3 -17.06 10.33 -47.42
N SER A 4 -16.66 11.25 -46.54
CA SER A 4 -15.59 11.02 -45.56
C SER A 4 -16.13 10.13 -44.44
N ALA A 5 -15.65 8.89 -44.35
CA ALA A 5 -15.94 8.00 -43.22
C ALA A 5 -15.07 8.42 -42.01
N LEU A 6 -15.73 8.90 -40.96
CA LEU A 6 -15.13 9.24 -39.68
C LEU A 6 -14.93 7.95 -38.87
N ALA A 7 -13.70 7.43 -38.84
CA ALA A 7 -13.36 6.29 -37.98
C ALA A 7 -13.23 6.77 -36.51
N ILE A 8 -14.26 6.52 -35.72
CA ILE A 8 -14.24 6.73 -34.26
C ILE A 8 -13.44 5.57 -33.65
N LEU A 9 -12.18 5.83 -33.28
CA LEU A 9 -11.41 4.94 -32.42
C LEU A 9 -11.95 5.05 -30.99
N LEU A 10 -12.83 4.11 -30.59
CA LEU A 10 -13.09 3.86 -29.17
C LEU A 10 -11.79 3.37 -28.52
N ALA A 11 -11.15 4.24 -27.75
CA ALA A 11 -10.09 3.82 -26.84
C ALA A 11 -10.73 3.08 -25.66
N LEU A 12 -10.90 1.77 -25.79
CA LEU A 12 -11.18 0.89 -24.65
C LEU A 12 -10.04 1.07 -23.64
N ALA A 13 -10.35 1.69 -22.51
CA ALA A 13 -9.45 1.77 -21.37
C ALA A 13 -9.37 0.39 -20.73
N PHE A 14 -8.57 -0.50 -21.34
CA PHE A 14 -8.24 -1.77 -20.70
C PHE A 14 -7.50 -1.48 -19.39
N PRO A 15 -7.87 -2.13 -18.27
CA PRO A 15 -7.08 -2.06 -17.05
C PRO A 15 -5.65 -2.45 -17.40
N SER A 16 -4.67 -1.65 -16.96
CA SER A 16 -3.27 -1.98 -17.17
C SER A 16 -2.98 -3.33 -16.50
N PRO A 17 -2.35 -4.30 -17.20
CA PRO A 17 -2.10 -5.65 -16.66
C PRO A 17 -1.27 -5.67 -15.36
N ALA A 18 -0.68 -4.54 -14.98
CA ALA A 18 0.05 -4.35 -13.73
C ALA A 18 -0.83 -4.45 -12.47
N VAL A 19 -2.13 -4.07 -12.52
CA VAL A 19 -3.00 -4.12 -11.33
C VAL A 19 -3.53 -5.53 -11.07
N ALA A 20 -3.69 -6.34 -12.12
CA ALA A 20 -4.18 -7.72 -12.02
C ALA A 20 -3.19 -8.69 -11.35
N MET A 21 -1.91 -8.32 -11.23
CA MET A 21 -0.87 -9.18 -10.62
C MET A 21 -0.60 -8.89 -9.14
N ILE A 22 -1.34 -7.96 -8.54
CA ILE A 22 -1.07 -7.51 -7.18
C ILE A 22 -1.89 -8.34 -6.22
N GLY A 23 -1.26 -8.79 -5.14
CA GLY A 23 -1.97 -9.43 -4.06
C GLY A 23 -2.90 -8.43 -3.40
N LEU A 24 -4.20 -8.53 -3.65
CA LEU A 24 -5.22 -7.76 -2.94
C LEU A 24 -5.80 -8.61 -1.81
N GLY A 25 -5.91 -8.02 -0.62
CA GLY A 25 -6.46 -8.63 0.57
C GLY A 25 -7.35 -7.70 1.36
N ILE A 26 -7.89 -8.23 2.45
CA ILE A 26 -8.66 -7.50 3.46
C ILE A 26 -7.90 -7.52 4.77
N ALA A 27 -7.72 -6.37 5.40
CA ALA A 27 -7.20 -6.25 6.76
C ALA A 27 -8.41 -6.14 7.70
N ASP A 28 -8.77 -7.24 8.36
CA ASP A 28 -9.90 -7.31 9.29
C ASP A 28 -9.61 -8.39 10.32
N SER A 29 -9.71 -8.04 11.60
CA SER A 29 -9.26 -8.88 12.72
C SER A 29 -10.38 -9.67 13.37
N ASP A 30 -11.58 -9.58 12.81
CA ASP A 30 -12.79 -10.26 13.26
C ASP A 30 -13.04 -11.55 12.50
N SER A 31 -13.32 -12.65 13.22
CA SER A 31 -13.57 -13.95 12.62
C SER A 31 -14.86 -13.99 11.81
N ALA A 32 -15.82 -13.12 12.11
CA ALA A 32 -17.08 -13.00 11.37
C ALA A 32 -16.88 -12.50 9.94
N THR A 33 -15.74 -11.85 9.63
CA THR A 33 -15.35 -11.44 8.26
C THR A 33 -15.52 -12.58 7.24
N PHE A 34 -15.19 -13.82 7.61
CA PHE A 34 -15.25 -14.97 6.69
C PHE A 34 -16.66 -15.50 6.46
N SER A 35 -17.59 -15.19 7.38
CA SER A 35 -19.00 -15.56 7.29
C SER A 35 -19.89 -14.42 6.76
N ASP A 36 -19.33 -13.22 6.59
CA ASP A 36 -20.08 -12.09 6.06
C ASP A 36 -20.58 -12.42 4.63
N PRO A 37 -21.87 -12.13 4.31
CA PRO A 37 -22.44 -12.44 2.99
C PRO A 37 -21.72 -11.78 1.82
N ALA A 38 -20.99 -10.69 2.06
CA ALA A 38 -20.20 -9.98 1.06
C ALA A 38 -18.80 -10.60 0.87
N TRP A 39 -18.32 -11.46 1.76
CA TRP A 39 -16.98 -12.07 1.63
C TRP A 39 -16.76 -12.83 0.31
N PRO A 40 -17.63 -13.79 -0.09
CA PRO A 40 -17.38 -14.61 -1.28
C PRO A 40 -17.24 -13.78 -2.56
N GLY A 41 -17.94 -12.65 -2.63
CA GLY A 41 -17.95 -11.78 -3.80
C GLY A 41 -16.67 -10.96 -3.98
N LEU A 42 -15.82 -10.79 -2.97
CA LEU A 42 -14.60 -9.96 -3.09
C LEU A 42 -13.51 -10.58 -3.98
N ASN A 43 -13.51 -11.90 -4.13
CA ASN A 43 -12.50 -12.64 -4.89
C ASN A 43 -11.04 -12.27 -4.48
N VAL A 44 -10.82 -12.16 -3.17
CA VAL A 44 -9.51 -12.01 -2.53
C VAL A 44 -9.10 -13.32 -1.87
N ARG A 45 -7.79 -13.51 -1.65
CA ARG A 45 -7.23 -14.67 -0.94
C ARG A 45 -6.19 -14.29 0.09
N LEU A 46 -6.03 -13.00 0.36
CA LEU A 46 -5.10 -12.50 1.36
C LEU A 46 -5.94 -11.86 2.47
N VAL A 47 -5.61 -12.17 3.71
CA VAL A 47 -6.22 -11.54 4.87
C VAL A 47 -5.17 -11.12 5.87
N ARG A 48 -5.42 -10.05 6.60
CA ARG A 48 -4.57 -9.58 7.68
C ARG A 48 -5.35 -9.42 8.97
N ALA A 49 -4.78 -9.86 10.07
CA ALA A 49 -5.25 -9.55 11.42
C ALA A 49 -4.13 -9.00 12.29
N VAL A 50 -4.52 -8.20 13.27
CA VAL A 50 -3.68 -7.78 14.40
C VAL A 50 -4.01 -8.68 15.59
N ALA A 51 -3.00 -9.24 16.25
CA ALA A 51 -3.20 -10.08 17.44
C ALA A 51 -2.24 -9.68 18.57
N PRO A 52 -2.62 -9.84 19.85
CA PRO A 52 -1.68 -9.69 20.95
C PRO A 52 -0.44 -10.57 20.76
N TRP A 53 0.76 -10.07 21.10
CA TRP A 53 2.01 -10.81 20.93
C TRP A 53 2.01 -12.16 21.67
N ASP A 54 1.27 -12.26 22.76
CA ASP A 54 1.15 -13.44 23.62
C ASP A 54 -0.07 -14.31 23.33
N VAL A 55 -0.83 -14.03 22.26
CA VAL A 55 -2.09 -14.72 21.93
C VAL A 55 -1.97 -16.25 22.01
N ALA A 56 -0.86 -16.81 21.52
CA ALA A 56 -0.62 -18.26 21.51
C ALA A 56 -0.30 -18.85 22.90
N LEU A 57 0.15 -18.03 23.85
CA LEU A 57 0.43 -18.42 25.23
C LEU A 57 -0.80 -18.32 26.13
N THR A 58 -1.79 -17.53 25.74
CA THR A 58 -3.00 -17.32 26.52
C THR A 58 -3.92 -18.54 26.46
N ASP A 59 -4.50 -18.91 27.61
CA ASP A 59 -5.55 -19.92 27.67
C ASP A 59 -6.87 -19.37 27.10
N PRO A 60 -7.43 -19.95 26.01
CA PRO A 60 -8.72 -19.52 25.45
C PRO A 60 -9.89 -19.65 26.42
N ALA A 61 -9.80 -20.51 27.44
CA ALA A 61 -10.87 -20.77 28.40
C ALA A 61 -10.77 -19.93 29.68
N ALA A 62 -9.82 -18.99 29.75
CA ALA A 62 -9.54 -18.23 30.97
C ALA A 62 -10.68 -17.28 31.42
N GLY A 63 -11.64 -16.96 30.54
CA GLY A 63 -12.71 -15.99 30.82
C GLY A 63 -12.17 -14.57 31.08
N THR A 64 -11.04 -14.23 30.46
CA THR A 64 -10.38 -12.91 30.52
C THR A 64 -10.41 -12.25 29.15
N PRO A 65 -10.22 -10.92 29.04
CA PRO A 65 -10.11 -10.25 27.74
C PRO A 65 -9.06 -10.86 26.82
N ALA A 66 -7.93 -11.31 27.37
CA ALA A 66 -6.90 -12.02 26.62
C ALA A 66 -7.38 -13.40 26.14
N GLY A 67 -8.07 -14.17 27.00
CA GLY A 67 -8.64 -15.47 26.65
C GLY A 67 -9.71 -15.35 25.57
N ASP A 68 -10.62 -14.38 25.69
CA ASP A 68 -11.65 -14.08 24.69
C ASP A 68 -11.01 -13.71 23.34
N ARG A 69 -9.96 -12.88 23.36
CA ARG A 69 -9.23 -12.51 22.15
C ARG A 69 -8.52 -13.71 21.51
N ARG A 70 -7.94 -14.60 22.31
CA ARG A 70 -7.36 -15.87 21.82
C ARG A 70 -8.43 -16.75 21.19
N ALA A 71 -9.57 -16.97 21.85
CA ALA A 71 -10.67 -17.74 21.28
C ALA A 71 -11.20 -17.14 19.96
N GLU A 72 -11.26 -15.81 19.86
CA GLU A 72 -11.61 -15.09 18.64
C GLU A 72 -10.56 -15.27 17.54
N PHE A 73 -9.28 -15.18 17.88
CA PHE A 73 -8.20 -15.38 16.92
C PHE A 73 -8.14 -16.84 16.40
N ASP A 74 -8.43 -17.83 17.25
CA ASP A 74 -8.56 -19.24 16.83
C ASP A 74 -9.68 -19.39 15.78
N ARG A 75 -10.83 -18.75 16.00
CA ARG A 75 -11.93 -18.70 15.00
C ARG A 75 -11.51 -17.99 13.73
N TRP A 76 -10.75 -16.89 13.83
CA TRP A 76 -10.28 -16.15 12.68
C TRP A 76 -9.33 -16.99 11.82
N VAL A 77 -8.36 -17.69 12.42
CA VAL A 77 -7.44 -18.59 11.71
C VAL A 77 -8.19 -19.75 11.06
N ALA A 78 -9.17 -20.33 11.77
CA ALA A 78 -10.02 -21.40 11.22
C ALA A 78 -10.90 -20.91 10.05
N GLY A 79 -11.49 -19.72 10.17
CA GLY A 79 -12.29 -19.09 9.11
C GLY A 79 -11.45 -18.81 7.86
N ALA A 80 -10.23 -18.26 8.03
CA ALA A 80 -9.29 -18.06 6.95
C ALA A 80 -8.96 -19.36 6.22
N ALA A 81 -8.71 -20.44 6.97
CA ALA A 81 -8.45 -21.76 6.41
C ALA A 81 -9.66 -22.31 5.64
N ALA A 82 -10.86 -22.17 6.19
CA ALA A 82 -12.11 -22.67 5.58
C ALA A 82 -12.39 -22.05 4.21
N VAL A 83 -12.03 -20.77 4.01
CA VAL A 83 -12.19 -20.08 2.72
C VAL A 83 -10.93 -20.11 1.85
N GLY A 84 -9.87 -20.80 2.28
CA GLY A 84 -8.60 -20.88 1.57
C GLY A 84 -7.88 -19.53 1.46
N ALA A 85 -8.12 -18.62 2.40
CA ALA A 85 -7.38 -17.36 2.50
C ALA A 85 -6.02 -17.60 3.16
N ARG A 86 -5.03 -16.80 2.77
CA ARG A 86 -3.67 -16.79 3.30
C ARG A 86 -3.52 -15.65 4.32
N PRO A 87 -3.30 -15.97 5.60
CA PRO A 87 -3.10 -14.98 6.65
C PRO A 87 -1.76 -14.25 6.56
N LEU A 88 -1.81 -12.94 6.81
CA LEU A 88 -0.75 -12.11 7.39
C LEU A 88 -1.15 -11.79 8.83
N VAL A 89 -0.31 -12.07 9.82
CA VAL A 89 -0.59 -11.70 11.22
C VAL A 89 0.47 -10.74 11.72
N THR A 90 0.04 -9.58 12.20
CA THR A 90 0.90 -8.62 12.90
C THR A 90 0.59 -8.62 14.39
N PHE A 91 1.59 -8.33 15.21
CA PHE A 91 1.44 -8.38 16.65
C PHE A 91 1.25 -7.00 17.29
N GLU A 92 0.61 -6.97 18.45
CA GLU A 92 0.46 -5.75 19.25
C GLU A 92 0.57 -6.05 20.76
N GLN A 93 0.27 -5.05 21.58
CA GLN A 93 0.26 -5.16 23.04
C GLN A 93 -0.59 -6.33 23.56
N SER A 94 -0.18 -6.89 24.69
CA SER A 94 -0.98 -7.90 25.38
C SER A 94 -2.29 -7.30 25.89
N LEU A 95 -3.34 -8.12 25.93
CA LEU A 95 -4.59 -7.81 26.63
C LEU A 95 -4.62 -8.41 28.05
N ASP A 96 -3.56 -9.10 28.47
CA ASP A 96 -3.38 -9.53 29.85
C ASP A 96 -2.85 -8.34 30.68
N PRO A 97 -3.61 -7.85 31.68
CA PRO A 97 -3.16 -6.74 32.51
C PRO A 97 -1.90 -7.06 33.33
N ALA A 98 -1.53 -8.34 33.48
CA ALA A 98 -0.27 -8.75 34.10
C ALA A 98 0.95 -8.59 33.17
N ARG A 99 0.73 -8.31 31.88
CA ARG A 99 1.78 -8.15 30.86
C ARG A 99 1.68 -6.80 30.13
N PRO A 100 1.65 -5.66 30.84
CA PRO A 100 1.44 -4.36 30.21
C PRO A 100 2.65 -3.93 29.37
N GLY A 101 2.38 -3.21 28.28
CA GLY A 101 3.40 -2.53 27.49
C GLY A 101 4.23 -3.46 26.60
N ALA A 102 5.51 -3.10 26.42
CA ALA A 102 6.43 -3.86 25.58
C ALA A 102 6.91 -5.14 26.30
N PRO A 103 6.86 -6.31 25.65
CA PRO A 103 7.46 -7.52 26.20
C PRO A 103 8.99 -7.42 26.28
N SER A 104 9.58 -8.23 27.15
CA SER A 104 11.00 -8.54 27.05
C SER A 104 11.26 -9.32 25.74
N LEU A 105 12.49 -9.26 25.21
CA LEU A 105 12.82 -9.96 23.98
C LEU A 105 12.70 -11.49 24.14
N ASP A 106 12.99 -12.01 25.34
CA ASP A 106 12.88 -13.43 25.66
C ASP A 106 11.41 -13.88 25.71
N ASP A 107 10.54 -13.11 26.37
CA ASP A 107 9.10 -13.40 26.42
C ASP A 107 8.50 -13.36 25.02
N TYR A 108 8.85 -12.34 24.24
CA TYR A 108 8.41 -12.22 22.87
C TYR A 108 8.89 -13.42 22.03
N THR A 109 10.17 -13.81 22.15
CA THR A 109 10.72 -14.98 21.44
C THR A 109 9.99 -16.26 21.81
N ALA A 110 9.69 -16.48 23.10
CA ALA A 110 8.93 -17.64 23.57
C ALA A 110 7.52 -17.64 22.99
N ALA A 111 6.85 -16.49 22.98
CA ALA A 111 5.52 -16.34 22.40
C ALA A 111 5.51 -16.58 20.88
N MET A 112 6.50 -16.07 20.14
CA MET A 112 6.58 -16.29 18.69
C MET A 112 6.82 -17.76 18.35
N ARG A 113 7.60 -18.49 19.16
CA ARG A 113 7.76 -19.96 19.01
C ARG A 113 6.44 -20.69 19.28
N ALA A 114 5.74 -20.31 20.35
CA ALA A 114 4.42 -20.86 20.65
C ALA A 114 3.40 -20.55 19.54
N PHE A 115 3.46 -19.35 18.97
CA PHE A 115 2.62 -18.93 17.84
C PHE A 115 2.89 -19.78 16.61
N ALA A 116 4.15 -19.93 16.19
CA ALA A 116 4.52 -20.75 15.03
C ALA A 116 4.11 -22.22 15.21
N ALA A 117 4.21 -22.76 16.43
CA ALA A 117 3.78 -24.12 16.75
C ALA A 117 2.25 -24.28 16.76
N THR A 118 1.52 -23.29 17.29
CA THR A 118 0.06 -23.33 17.42
C THR A 118 -0.64 -23.08 16.07
N TYR A 119 -0.08 -22.20 15.24
CA TYR A 119 -0.67 -21.75 13.97
C TYR A 119 0.25 -22.00 12.76
N PRO A 120 0.62 -23.26 12.45
CA PRO A 120 1.60 -23.57 11.39
C PRO A 120 1.14 -23.19 9.96
N SER A 121 -0.14 -22.88 9.77
CA SER A 121 -0.71 -22.37 8.51
C SER A 121 -0.48 -20.86 8.32
N VAL A 122 -0.22 -20.11 9.39
CA VAL A 122 0.07 -18.67 9.36
C VAL A 122 1.56 -18.48 9.09
N ARG A 123 1.90 -18.15 7.84
CA ARG A 123 3.30 -18.05 7.39
C ARG A 123 3.73 -16.66 6.95
N ASP A 124 2.79 -15.72 6.80
CA ASP A 124 3.16 -14.31 6.65
C ASP A 124 2.91 -13.65 8.00
N VAL A 125 3.95 -13.03 8.56
CA VAL A 125 3.89 -12.42 9.89
C VAL A 125 4.64 -11.10 9.92
N ALA A 126 4.31 -10.22 10.86
CA ALA A 126 5.02 -8.98 11.10
C ALA A 126 5.15 -8.71 12.61
N PRO A 127 6.25 -8.10 13.07
CA PRO A 127 6.63 -8.17 14.47
C PRO A 127 5.82 -7.26 15.40
N TRP A 128 5.36 -6.11 14.89
CA TRP A 128 4.64 -5.14 15.72
C TRP A 128 3.83 -4.18 14.83
N ASN A 129 2.56 -3.96 15.14
CA ASN A 129 1.70 -3.01 14.46
C ASN A 129 2.10 -1.56 14.79
N GLU A 130 2.44 -0.79 13.76
CA GLU A 130 2.76 0.64 13.82
C GLU A 130 3.72 1.05 14.94
N PRO A 131 4.96 0.53 14.98
CA PRO A 131 5.91 0.84 16.05
C PRO A 131 6.32 2.33 16.08
N ASN A 132 6.00 3.10 15.03
CA ASN A 132 6.16 4.56 14.95
C ASN A 132 4.84 5.36 15.12
N PHE A 133 3.72 4.72 15.51
CA PHE A 133 2.47 5.45 15.78
C PHE A 133 2.62 6.38 16.97
N ARG A 134 2.18 7.63 16.82
CA ARG A 134 2.43 8.75 17.75
C ARG A 134 1.42 8.82 18.89
N ASP A 135 1.25 7.71 19.58
CA ASP A 135 0.51 7.66 20.84
C ASP A 135 1.24 6.71 21.82
N PRO A 136 1.99 7.26 22.80
CA PRO A 136 2.77 6.45 23.74
C PRO A 136 1.89 5.68 24.72
N ALA A 137 0.60 5.99 24.86
CA ALA A 137 -0.31 5.24 25.72
C ALA A 137 -0.67 3.87 25.13
N VAL A 138 -0.56 3.71 23.82
CA VAL A 138 -0.89 2.48 23.08
C VAL A 138 0.31 1.86 22.38
N ASN A 139 1.34 2.65 22.06
CA ASN A 139 2.53 2.18 21.36
C ASN A 139 3.78 2.33 22.23
N PRO A 140 4.28 1.24 22.84
CA PRO A 140 5.44 1.30 23.70
C PRO A 140 6.75 1.48 22.93
N TYR A 141 6.75 1.41 21.60
CA TYR A 141 7.96 1.48 20.77
C TYR A 141 8.18 2.81 20.04
N LEU A 142 7.32 3.82 20.26
CA LEU A 142 7.36 5.12 19.58
C LEU A 142 8.75 5.78 19.59
N ASP A 143 9.45 5.75 20.71
CA ASP A 143 10.79 6.32 20.86
C ASP A 143 11.89 5.25 20.94
N ARG A 144 11.57 4.00 20.58
CA ARG A 144 12.45 2.83 20.72
C ARG A 144 12.57 2.02 19.42
N PRO A 145 13.04 2.63 18.31
CA PRO A 145 13.19 1.95 17.02
C PRO A 145 14.14 0.77 17.05
N ALA A 146 15.14 0.77 17.93
CA ALA A 146 16.06 -0.36 18.08
C ALA A 146 15.36 -1.58 18.70
N ASP A 147 14.57 -1.37 19.75
CA ASP A 147 13.80 -2.44 20.40
C ASP A 147 12.78 -3.04 19.43
N ALA A 148 12.08 -2.20 18.66
CA ALA A 148 11.15 -2.67 17.63
C ALA A 148 11.86 -3.45 16.50
N ALA A 149 13.06 -3.04 16.11
CA ALA A 149 13.85 -3.76 15.11
C ALA A 149 14.33 -5.14 15.64
N ALA A 150 14.62 -5.25 16.94
CA ALA A 150 14.99 -6.52 17.57
C ALA A 150 13.85 -7.56 17.50
N LEU A 151 12.59 -7.13 17.59
CA LEU A 151 11.42 -8.02 17.45
C LEU A 151 11.38 -8.73 16.09
N TRP A 152 11.79 -8.05 15.01
CA TRP A 152 11.87 -8.67 13.68
C TRP A 152 12.85 -9.84 13.68
N GLY A 153 14.01 -9.67 14.32
CA GLY A 153 15.03 -10.72 14.44
C GLY A 153 14.53 -11.91 15.26
N ALA A 154 13.88 -11.64 16.40
CA ALA A 154 13.28 -12.67 17.24
C ALA A 154 12.20 -13.47 16.50
N LEU A 155 11.28 -12.80 15.81
CA LEU A 155 10.22 -13.44 15.03
C LEU A 155 10.79 -14.28 13.86
N SER A 156 11.77 -13.73 13.15
CA SER A 156 12.45 -14.44 12.05
C SER A 156 13.16 -15.71 12.52
N ALA A 157 13.77 -15.67 13.70
CA ALA A 157 14.42 -16.84 14.30
C ALA A 157 13.41 -17.86 14.85
N ALA A 158 12.27 -17.39 15.38
CA ALA A 158 11.22 -18.26 15.92
C ALA A 158 10.43 -19.00 14.83
N CYS A 159 10.31 -18.43 13.62
CA CYS A 159 9.66 -19.05 12.48
C CYS A 159 10.53 -18.94 11.20
N PRO A 160 11.51 -19.82 11.01
CA PRO A 160 12.41 -19.76 9.85
C PRO A 160 11.72 -20.01 8.51
N ASP A 161 10.57 -20.70 8.51
CA ASP A 161 9.76 -20.95 7.30
C ASP A 161 8.75 -19.82 7.01
N CYS A 162 8.66 -18.82 7.88
CA CYS A 162 7.77 -17.68 7.70
C CYS A 162 8.39 -16.62 6.78
N THR A 163 7.53 -15.90 6.06
CA THR A 163 7.87 -14.60 5.50
C THR A 163 7.60 -13.53 6.56
N VAL A 164 8.66 -12.99 7.15
CA VAL A 164 8.56 -11.93 8.16
C VAL A 164 8.71 -10.56 7.51
N ALA A 165 7.61 -9.79 7.46
CA ALA A 165 7.67 -8.40 7.04
C ALA A 165 8.34 -7.55 8.13
N ALA A 166 9.36 -6.78 7.75
CA ALA A 166 9.91 -5.73 8.60
C ALA A 166 9.08 -4.45 8.46
N GLY A 167 9.15 -3.57 9.45
CA GLY A 167 8.27 -2.41 9.47
C GLY A 167 6.93 -2.77 10.10
N GLU A 168 5.84 -2.71 9.33
CA GLU A 168 4.47 -2.39 9.81
C GLU A 168 4.37 -0.92 10.24
N PHE A 169 5.01 -0.01 9.50
CA PHE A 169 5.03 1.41 9.89
C PHE A 169 3.68 2.10 9.71
N ALA A 170 3.31 2.94 10.67
CA ALA A 170 2.31 3.98 10.46
C ALA A 170 2.68 4.83 9.25
N GLY A 171 1.67 5.18 8.45
CA GLY A 171 1.79 5.85 7.15
C GLY A 171 2.23 7.31 7.20
N ILE A 172 3.31 7.63 7.93
CA ILE A 172 3.77 8.98 8.24
C ILE A 172 4.91 9.37 7.27
N PRO A 173 4.66 10.23 6.27
CA PRO A 173 5.71 10.63 5.33
C PRO A 173 6.83 11.41 6.02
N GLY A 174 8.08 11.04 5.77
CA GLY A 174 9.25 11.75 6.29
C GLY A 174 9.62 11.41 7.73
N ASP A 175 9.03 10.36 8.30
CA ASP A 175 9.28 9.98 9.68
C ASP A 175 10.73 9.51 9.91
N PRO A 176 11.53 10.20 10.74
CA PRO A 176 12.90 9.79 11.04
C PRO A 176 12.99 8.41 11.71
N TYR A 177 11.91 7.93 12.33
CA TYR A 177 11.85 6.59 12.93
C TYR A 177 12.27 5.50 11.97
N VAL A 178 11.84 5.59 10.70
CA VAL A 178 12.14 4.59 9.66
C VAL A 178 13.65 4.45 9.43
N ALA A 179 14.38 5.57 9.43
CA ALA A 179 15.83 5.55 9.27
C ALA A 179 16.53 4.94 10.50
N ALA A 180 16.04 5.25 11.71
CA ALA A 180 16.58 4.71 12.95
C ALA A 180 16.33 3.20 13.08
N TYR A 181 15.11 2.74 12.75
CA TYR A 181 14.75 1.32 12.73
C TYR A 181 15.64 0.54 11.75
N ARG A 182 15.82 1.08 10.53
CA ARG A 182 16.72 0.50 9.52
C ARG A 182 18.17 0.43 9.99
N ALA A 183 18.66 1.47 10.67
CA ALA A 183 20.01 1.48 11.21
C ALA A 183 20.18 0.39 12.29
N ALA A 184 19.16 0.19 13.13
CA ALA A 184 19.17 -0.82 14.19
C ALA A 184 19.13 -2.26 13.67
N LEU A 185 18.55 -2.52 12.49
CA LEU A 185 18.66 -3.82 11.83
C LEU A 185 20.09 -4.18 11.40
N GLY A 186 21.00 -3.20 11.35
CA GLY A 186 22.41 -3.41 11.00
C GLY A 186 22.57 -4.04 9.61
N THR A 187 23.16 -5.24 9.55
CA THR A 187 23.41 -5.95 8.29
C THR A 187 22.22 -6.80 7.82
N ALA A 188 21.16 -6.95 8.64
CA ALA A 188 19.99 -7.71 8.25
C ALA A 188 19.31 -7.11 7.01
N GLN A 189 18.88 -7.96 6.09
CA GLN A 189 18.20 -7.56 4.85
C GLN A 189 16.82 -8.23 4.77
N PRO A 190 15.80 -7.69 5.45
CA PRO A 190 14.44 -8.21 5.32
C PRO A 190 13.97 -8.15 3.87
N ALA A 191 13.53 -9.29 3.33
CA ALA A 191 13.07 -9.40 1.95
C ALA A 191 11.71 -8.71 1.71
N VAL A 192 10.94 -8.52 2.78
CA VAL A 192 9.62 -7.87 2.78
C VAL A 192 9.62 -6.77 3.80
N TRP A 193 9.04 -5.63 3.41
CA TRP A 193 8.73 -4.54 4.31
C TRP A 193 7.26 -4.16 4.16
N SER A 194 6.65 -3.67 5.23
CA SER A 194 5.25 -3.25 5.18
C SER A 194 4.99 -1.93 5.90
N PHE A 195 3.93 -1.24 5.48
CA PHE A 195 3.55 0.08 5.96
C PHE A 195 2.09 0.40 5.62
N HIS A 196 1.49 1.25 6.43
CA HIS A 196 0.12 1.70 6.28
C HIS A 196 0.04 2.87 5.30
N ALA A 197 -1.07 3.00 4.57
CA ALA A 197 -1.24 4.05 3.55
C ALA A 197 -2.60 4.75 3.59
N HIS A 198 -3.23 4.89 4.76
CA HIS A 198 -4.51 5.60 4.92
C HIS A 198 -4.49 7.03 4.34
N LEU A 199 -3.41 7.77 4.52
CA LEU A 199 -3.27 9.13 3.98
C LEU A 199 -3.46 9.15 2.45
N ASP A 200 -2.91 8.15 1.76
CA ASP A 200 -2.86 8.10 0.30
C ASP A 200 -4.22 7.76 -0.33
N THR A 201 -5.22 7.33 0.45
CA THR A 201 -6.60 7.19 -0.03
C THR A 201 -7.32 8.55 -0.11
N SER A 202 -6.75 9.60 0.46
CA SER A 202 -7.34 10.96 0.49
C SER A 202 -6.43 12.02 -0.16
N ASP A 203 -5.12 11.78 -0.20
CA ASP A 203 -4.16 12.61 -0.94
C ASP A 203 -3.75 11.93 -2.25
N PRO A 204 -4.20 12.44 -3.42
CA PRO A 204 -3.90 11.82 -4.70
C PRO A 204 -2.41 11.88 -5.08
N THR A 205 -1.57 12.62 -4.35
CA THR A 205 -0.12 12.64 -4.59
C THR A 205 0.62 11.44 -3.97
N ALA A 206 -0.07 10.68 -3.11
CA ALA A 206 0.41 9.50 -2.41
C ALA A 206 1.74 9.70 -1.65
N PRO A 207 1.80 10.68 -0.74
CA PRO A 207 3.04 11.03 -0.03
C PRO A 207 3.59 9.88 0.82
N ALA A 208 2.76 9.05 1.45
CA ALA A 208 3.23 7.95 2.31
C ALA A 208 3.92 6.87 1.46
N THR A 209 3.23 6.36 0.44
CA THR A 209 3.76 5.34 -0.48
C THR A 209 5.07 5.78 -1.13
N ARG A 210 5.17 7.05 -1.55
CA ARG A 210 6.41 7.58 -2.15
C ARG A 210 7.54 7.68 -1.14
N PHE A 211 7.24 8.08 0.09
CA PHE A 211 8.23 8.11 1.17
C PHE A 211 8.79 6.72 1.42
N PHE A 212 7.95 5.71 1.67
CA PHE A 212 8.41 4.35 1.94
C PHE A 212 9.14 3.71 0.75
N LEU A 213 8.68 3.94 -0.49
CA LEU A 213 9.42 3.52 -1.70
C LEU A 213 10.81 4.17 -1.83
N GLY A 214 11.03 5.34 -1.24
CA GLY A 214 12.34 6.00 -1.22
C GLY A 214 13.19 5.63 -0.01
N ALA A 215 12.56 5.44 1.15
CA ALA A 215 13.22 5.21 2.42
C ALA A 215 13.62 3.74 2.65
N LEU A 216 12.93 2.79 2.00
CA LEU A 216 13.15 1.35 2.19
C LEU A 216 14.11 0.77 1.13
N PRO A 217 14.84 -0.32 1.45
CA PRO A 217 15.85 -0.91 0.55
C PRO A 217 15.31 -1.16 -0.87
N PRO A 218 16.09 -0.88 -1.93
CA PRO A 218 15.59 -0.90 -3.31
C PRO A 218 15.18 -2.30 -3.81
N ASP A 219 15.72 -3.37 -3.21
CA ASP A 219 15.44 -4.74 -3.63
C ASP A 219 14.33 -5.41 -2.79
N ALA A 220 13.81 -4.72 -1.77
CA ALA A 220 12.73 -5.21 -0.93
C ALA A 220 11.38 -5.19 -1.66
N ARG A 221 10.58 -6.24 -1.44
CA ARG A 221 9.14 -6.23 -1.73
C ARG A 221 8.41 -5.45 -0.66
N LEU A 222 7.40 -4.69 -1.08
CA LEU A 222 6.61 -3.83 -0.20
C LEU A 222 5.17 -4.32 -0.13
N TRP A 223 4.62 -4.40 1.08
CA TRP A 223 3.20 -4.63 1.32
C TRP A 223 2.59 -3.36 1.91
N ILE A 224 1.50 -2.89 1.31
CA ILE A 224 0.60 -1.97 1.98
C ILE A 224 -0.34 -2.85 2.79
N ASP A 225 0.01 -3.06 4.05
CA ASP A 225 -0.64 -3.99 4.98
C ASP A 225 -1.91 -3.42 5.61
N GLU A 226 -2.07 -2.10 5.61
CA GLU A 226 -3.33 -1.48 6.02
C GLU A 226 -3.58 -0.16 5.28
N ALA A 227 -4.69 -0.08 4.54
CA ALA A 227 -5.18 1.18 4.00
C ALA A 227 -6.68 1.12 3.74
N GLY A 228 -7.40 2.13 4.22
CA GLY A 228 -8.85 2.21 4.15
C GLY A 228 -9.31 3.63 3.92
N SER A 229 -10.29 3.81 3.03
CA SER A 229 -10.87 5.12 2.76
C SER A 229 -12.06 5.37 3.67
N TYR A 230 -12.09 6.53 4.32
CA TYR A 230 -13.19 6.87 5.22
C TYR A 230 -14.52 7.01 4.48
N PHE A 231 -15.55 6.35 5.01
CA PHE A 231 -16.94 6.75 4.84
C PHE A 231 -17.32 7.81 5.88
N ARG A 232 -16.89 7.63 7.14
CA ARG A 232 -16.95 8.61 8.23
C ARG A 232 -15.60 8.68 8.91
N ASP A 233 -15.11 9.89 9.16
CA ASP A 233 -13.79 10.09 9.77
C ASP A 233 -13.85 10.31 11.30
N ALA A 234 -12.67 10.40 11.91
CA ALA A 234 -12.50 10.61 13.35
C ALA A 234 -13.04 11.94 13.87
N THR A 235 -13.34 12.91 13.00
CA THR A 235 -14.03 14.14 13.38
C THR A 235 -15.55 14.00 13.36
N GLY A 236 -16.05 12.82 12.97
CA GLY A 236 -17.46 12.52 12.79
C GLY A 236 -18.02 12.96 11.43
N ALA A 237 -17.18 13.45 10.51
CA ALA A 237 -17.64 13.95 9.23
C ALA A 237 -17.94 12.80 8.27
N ILE A 238 -19.17 12.76 7.77
CA ILE A 238 -19.60 11.80 6.76
C ILE A 238 -19.05 12.24 5.41
N ARG A 239 -18.11 11.47 4.88
CA ARG A 239 -17.50 11.65 3.54
C ARG A 239 -18.40 11.07 2.45
N GLY A 240 -19.12 9.98 2.77
CA GLY A 240 -20.11 9.35 1.90
C GLY A 240 -19.53 8.44 0.82
N ASP A 241 -20.42 7.72 0.13
CA ASP A 241 -20.08 6.65 -0.81
C ASP A 241 -19.15 7.12 -1.95
N ALA A 242 -19.38 8.32 -2.50
CA ALA A 242 -18.60 8.83 -3.62
C ALA A 242 -17.14 9.10 -3.24
N ALA A 243 -16.92 9.69 -2.06
CA ALA A 243 -15.57 9.95 -1.54
C ALA A 243 -14.86 8.65 -1.20
N GLN A 244 -15.54 7.72 -0.51
CA GLN A 244 -14.99 6.41 -0.19
C GLN A 244 -14.57 5.67 -1.47
N ARG A 245 -15.44 5.61 -2.48
CA ARG A 245 -15.16 4.98 -3.78
C ARG A 245 -13.95 5.59 -4.48
N ALA A 246 -13.82 6.91 -4.45
CA ALA A 246 -12.68 7.61 -5.04
C ALA A 246 -11.37 7.25 -4.31
N GLY A 247 -11.40 7.17 -2.98
CA GLY A 247 -10.22 6.78 -2.19
C GLY A 247 -9.78 5.34 -2.42
N VAL A 248 -10.73 4.38 -2.52
CA VAL A 248 -10.38 3.00 -2.92
C VAL A 248 -9.79 2.95 -4.33
N SER A 249 -10.32 3.76 -5.25
CA SER A 249 -9.77 3.84 -6.61
C SER A 249 -8.32 4.35 -6.61
N LEU A 250 -7.99 5.32 -5.74
CA LEU A 250 -6.62 5.82 -5.55
C LEU A 250 -5.70 4.75 -4.95
N LEU A 251 -6.17 4.02 -3.92
CA LEU A 251 -5.44 2.92 -3.30
C LEU A 251 -5.02 1.86 -4.31
N LEU A 252 -5.95 1.40 -5.15
CA LEU A 252 -5.65 0.43 -6.22
C LEU A 252 -4.70 0.99 -7.29
N GLY A 253 -4.51 2.32 -7.34
CA GLY A 253 -3.58 2.98 -8.24
C GLY A 253 -2.17 3.15 -7.70
N LEU A 254 -1.95 3.02 -6.39
CA LEU A 254 -0.62 3.12 -5.76
C LEU A 254 0.46 2.23 -6.40
N PRO A 255 0.18 1.03 -6.89
CA PRO A 255 1.18 0.20 -7.56
C PRO A 255 1.74 0.78 -8.86
N ALA A 256 1.04 1.74 -9.48
CA ALA A 256 1.58 2.51 -10.58
C ALA A 256 2.76 3.40 -10.17
N ILE A 257 2.96 3.61 -8.86
CA ILE A 257 4.09 4.32 -8.29
C ILE A 257 5.34 3.45 -8.32
N GLY A 258 5.26 2.22 -7.84
CA GLY A 258 6.46 1.37 -7.72
C GLY A 258 6.13 -0.10 -7.94
N PRO A 259 6.85 -0.80 -8.84
CA PRO A 259 6.62 -2.23 -9.09
C PRO A 259 6.97 -3.11 -7.88
N ARG A 260 7.61 -2.54 -6.85
CA ARG A 260 7.95 -3.23 -5.59
C ARG A 260 6.73 -3.44 -4.69
N ILE A 261 5.63 -2.71 -4.92
CA ILE A 261 4.37 -2.91 -4.19
C ILE A 261 3.75 -4.22 -4.66
N ALA A 262 3.94 -5.25 -3.84
CA ALA A 262 3.54 -6.62 -4.15
C ALA A 262 2.14 -6.96 -3.59
N ARG A 263 1.73 -6.29 -2.51
CA ARG A 263 0.43 -6.51 -1.87
C ARG A 263 -0.20 -5.22 -1.37
N ILE A 264 -1.53 -5.22 -1.34
CA ILE A 264 -2.39 -4.21 -0.73
C ILE A 264 -3.46 -4.95 0.09
N TYR A 265 -3.67 -4.53 1.33
CA TYR A 265 -4.76 -4.99 2.18
C TYR A 265 -5.69 -3.81 2.45
N TYR A 266 -6.95 -3.94 2.03
CA TYR A 266 -7.95 -2.92 2.29
C TYR A 266 -8.47 -3.05 3.72
N TYR A 267 -8.49 -1.93 4.45
CA TYR A 267 -9.06 -1.83 5.79
C TYR A 267 -10.46 -1.20 5.71
N ASN A 268 -11.54 -1.93 5.95
CA ASN A 268 -11.70 -3.35 6.25
C ASN A 268 -13.00 -3.86 5.59
N LEU A 269 -13.38 -5.14 5.77
CA LEU A 269 -14.63 -5.62 5.16
C LEU A 269 -15.80 -4.95 5.85
N ASP A 270 -15.91 -5.14 7.15
CA ASP A 270 -16.91 -4.53 8.00
C ASP A 270 -16.24 -3.99 9.26
N ASN A 271 -16.57 -2.75 9.64
CA ASN A 271 -15.94 -2.11 10.79
C ASN A 271 -16.54 -2.60 12.12
N GLN A 272 -16.38 -3.88 12.45
CA GLN A 272 -16.94 -4.47 13.66
C GLN A 272 -16.43 -3.76 14.94
N CYS A 273 -17.34 -3.52 15.87
CA CYS A 273 -17.18 -2.53 16.92
C CYS A 273 -18.18 -2.79 18.06
N SER A 274 -17.77 -2.50 19.29
CA SER A 274 -18.60 -2.80 20.46
C SER A 274 -19.90 -1.97 20.56
N THR A 275 -19.89 -0.73 20.05
CA THR A 275 -21.04 0.19 20.09
C THR A 275 -21.04 1.11 18.87
N ALA A 276 -22.20 1.63 18.46
CA ALA A 276 -22.32 2.57 17.33
C ALA A 276 -21.35 3.77 17.43
N ALA A 277 -21.15 4.29 18.65
CA ALA A 277 -20.23 5.39 18.91
C ALA A 277 -18.77 5.03 18.59
N ARG A 278 -18.34 3.78 18.85
CA ARG A 278 -16.99 3.32 18.48
C ARG A 278 -16.84 3.09 16.98
N CYS A 279 -17.88 2.54 16.34
CA CYS A 279 -17.89 2.33 14.89
C CYS A 279 -17.70 3.65 14.13
N ALA A 280 -18.27 4.74 14.66
CA ALA A 280 -18.29 6.06 14.05
C ALA A 280 -16.91 6.73 13.93
N VAL A 281 -15.93 6.35 14.74
CA VAL A 281 -14.65 7.10 14.85
C VAL A 281 -13.74 6.83 13.65
N GLN A 282 -13.81 5.65 13.02
CA GLN A 282 -12.91 5.31 11.90
C GLN A 282 -13.57 4.42 10.86
N ASP A 283 -14.79 4.75 10.46
CA ASP A 283 -15.52 3.90 9.53
C ASP A 283 -14.95 3.97 8.11
N ARG A 284 -14.26 2.90 7.73
CA ARG A 284 -13.69 2.66 6.41
C ARG A 284 -14.23 1.39 5.75
N GLY A 285 -15.17 0.70 6.40
CA GLY A 285 -15.68 -0.60 5.99
C GLY A 285 -16.28 -0.58 4.58
N LEU A 286 -16.06 -1.64 3.80
CA LEU A 286 -16.77 -1.89 2.54
C LEU A 286 -18.25 -2.22 2.79
N VAL A 287 -18.54 -2.74 3.97
CA VAL A 287 -19.86 -2.98 4.54
C VAL A 287 -20.00 -2.08 5.75
N ALA A 288 -21.15 -1.40 5.86
CA ALA A 288 -21.44 -0.54 7.00
C ALA A 288 -21.47 -1.38 8.30
N PRO A 289 -20.90 -0.86 9.39
CA PRO A 289 -20.72 -1.64 10.61
C PRO A 289 -22.05 -2.06 11.26
N SER A 290 -22.02 -3.21 11.93
CA SER A 290 -23.11 -3.73 12.75
C SER A 290 -22.65 -3.77 14.21
N PRO A 291 -23.01 -2.77 15.05
CA PRO A 291 -22.56 -2.73 16.43
C PRO A 291 -22.95 -3.98 17.23
N PHE A 292 -22.05 -4.49 18.07
CA PHE A 292 -22.29 -5.72 18.85
C PHE A 292 -23.44 -5.61 19.84
N ASP A 293 -23.70 -4.40 20.35
CA ASP A 293 -24.83 -4.11 21.23
C ASP A 293 -26.17 -3.95 20.48
N GLY A 294 -26.17 -4.11 19.14
CA GLY A 294 -27.34 -3.93 18.29
C GLY A 294 -27.80 -2.48 18.13
N SER A 295 -27.02 -1.51 18.63
CA SER A 295 -27.35 -0.09 18.48
C SER A 295 -27.40 0.31 17.00
N ALA A 296 -28.37 1.16 16.64
CA ALA A 296 -28.47 1.68 15.28
C ALA A 296 -27.36 2.69 15.00
N LEU A 297 -26.83 2.70 13.78
CA LEU A 297 -25.96 3.78 13.31
C LEU A 297 -26.80 5.04 13.04
N ASP A 298 -26.26 6.21 13.39
CA ASP A 298 -26.88 7.51 13.12
C ASP A 298 -26.54 8.09 11.73
N TYR A 299 -25.69 7.39 10.96
CA TYR A 299 -25.04 7.92 9.75
C TYR A 299 -25.02 6.96 8.56
N ASP A 300 -25.44 5.70 8.75
CA ASP A 300 -25.55 4.69 7.69
C ASP A 300 -26.54 3.60 8.10
N VAL A 301 -26.80 2.64 7.21
CA VAL A 301 -27.61 1.45 7.48
C VAL A 301 -26.68 0.28 7.80
N ALA A 302 -26.79 -0.30 8.99
CA ALA A 302 -25.96 -1.45 9.40
C ALA A 302 -26.02 -2.60 8.37
N GLY A 303 -24.87 -3.19 8.05
CA GLY A 303 -24.74 -4.28 7.07
C GLY A 303 -24.91 -3.85 5.61
N ARG A 304 -25.09 -2.55 5.31
CA ARG A 304 -25.19 -2.08 3.92
C ARG A 304 -23.85 -2.25 3.21
N VAL A 305 -23.82 -3.05 2.15
CA VAL A 305 -22.70 -3.12 1.22
C VAL A 305 -22.57 -1.79 0.47
N ARG A 306 -21.42 -1.12 0.61
CA ARG A 306 -21.17 0.20 0.03
C ARG A 306 -20.63 0.11 -1.39
N PRO A 307 -20.79 1.15 -2.24
CA PRO A 307 -20.26 1.16 -3.60
C PRO A 307 -18.73 0.95 -3.72
N ALA A 308 -17.98 1.25 -2.66
CA ALA A 308 -16.54 0.97 -2.59
C ALA A 308 -16.23 -0.54 -2.66
N TYR A 309 -17.13 -1.40 -2.18
CA TYR A 309 -17.03 -2.86 -2.28
C TYR A 309 -16.81 -3.32 -3.72
N ALA A 310 -17.60 -2.78 -4.66
CA ALA A 310 -17.50 -3.13 -6.07
C ALA A 310 -16.13 -2.76 -6.65
N VAL A 311 -15.50 -1.70 -6.14
CA VAL A 311 -14.16 -1.29 -6.58
C VAL A 311 -13.10 -2.32 -6.19
N VAL A 312 -13.18 -2.85 -4.97
CA VAL A 312 -12.28 -3.91 -4.49
C VAL A 312 -12.53 -5.21 -5.27
N ARG A 313 -13.79 -5.65 -5.35
CA ARG A 313 -14.19 -6.86 -6.11
C ARG A 313 -13.70 -6.83 -7.56
N ASP A 314 -14.01 -5.74 -8.26
CA ASP A 314 -13.74 -5.62 -9.69
C ASP A 314 -12.28 -5.20 -9.96
N ARG A 315 -11.50 -4.94 -8.91
CA ARG A 315 -10.14 -4.36 -8.96
C ARG A 315 -10.11 -3.08 -9.79
N GLY A 316 -11.17 -2.28 -9.71
CA GLY A 316 -11.30 -1.03 -10.46
C GLY A 316 -12.67 -0.35 -10.31
N PRO A 317 -12.82 0.92 -10.71
CA PRO A 317 -11.87 1.71 -11.48
C PRO A 317 -10.60 2.05 -10.69
N VAL A 318 -9.48 2.19 -11.41
CA VAL A 318 -8.19 2.55 -10.82
C VAL A 318 -7.90 4.02 -11.13
N ALA A 319 -7.60 4.80 -10.09
CA ALA A 319 -7.14 6.17 -10.21
C ALA A 319 -5.63 6.22 -9.95
N VAL A 320 -4.85 6.48 -11.01
CA VAL A 320 -3.39 6.58 -10.87
C VAL A 320 -3.04 7.83 -10.05
N PRO A 321 -2.23 7.69 -8.98
CA PRO A 321 -1.79 8.82 -8.18
C PRO A 321 -1.17 9.92 -9.04
N ALA A 322 -1.57 11.15 -8.74
CA ALA A 322 -0.98 12.34 -9.30
C ALA A 322 0.52 12.39 -8.98
N ALA A 323 1.22 13.13 -9.83
CA ALA A 323 2.58 13.50 -9.54
C ALA A 323 2.66 14.40 -8.30
N PRO A 324 3.70 14.27 -7.46
CA PRO A 324 3.98 15.23 -6.40
C PRO A 324 4.02 16.65 -6.94
N ARG A 325 3.60 17.61 -6.11
CA ARG A 325 3.79 19.04 -6.40
C ARG A 325 5.29 19.31 -6.61
N GLY A 326 5.62 20.07 -7.64
CA GLY A 326 7.02 20.31 -8.05
C GLY A 326 7.61 19.27 -9.01
N PHE A 327 6.90 18.15 -9.29
CA PHE A 327 7.33 17.21 -10.32
C PHE A 327 7.17 17.77 -11.74
N GLY A 328 8.24 18.42 -12.20
CA GLY A 328 8.34 19.02 -13.52
C GLY A 328 9.18 18.16 -14.46
N LEU A 329 8.63 17.85 -15.64
CA LEU A 329 9.42 17.43 -16.79
C LEU A 329 9.45 18.58 -17.79
N ARG A 330 10.59 19.28 -17.89
CA ARG A 330 10.80 20.29 -18.93
C ARG A 330 11.80 19.75 -19.95
N VAL A 331 11.38 19.74 -21.22
CA VAL A 331 12.23 19.34 -22.34
C VAL A 331 12.34 20.54 -23.28
N THR A 332 13.51 21.17 -23.31
CA THR A 332 13.75 22.34 -24.16
C THR A 332 14.73 21.99 -25.28
N PRO A 333 14.36 22.10 -26.57
CA PRO A 333 15.31 21.99 -27.65
C PRO A 333 16.27 23.19 -27.63
N ARG A 334 17.58 22.95 -27.72
CA ARG A 334 18.59 24.03 -27.84
C ARG A 334 18.70 24.60 -29.26
N ALA A 335 18.17 23.89 -30.26
CA ALA A 335 18.12 24.33 -31.65
C ALA A 335 16.71 24.10 -32.22
N ARG A 336 16.16 25.09 -32.94
CA ARG A 336 14.84 25.00 -33.60
C ARG A 336 14.83 24.05 -34.81
N ALA A 337 15.99 23.84 -35.45
CA ALA A 337 16.18 22.91 -36.54
C ALA A 337 17.63 22.41 -36.60
N VAL A 338 17.84 21.19 -37.11
CA VAL A 338 19.18 20.62 -37.34
C VAL A 338 19.31 20.07 -38.76
N ARG A 339 20.56 19.93 -39.24
CA ARG A 339 20.85 19.26 -40.52
C ARG A 339 20.68 17.73 -40.38
N PRO A 340 20.42 17.01 -41.48
CA PRO A 340 20.35 15.55 -41.45
C PRO A 340 21.63 14.94 -40.86
N GLY A 341 21.47 13.94 -39.99
CA GLY A 341 22.60 13.25 -39.34
C GLY A 341 23.24 14.00 -38.15
N ARG A 342 22.99 15.30 -37.97
CA ARG A 342 23.45 16.06 -36.80
C ARG A 342 22.54 15.78 -35.60
N ALA A 343 23.13 15.67 -34.41
CA ALA A 343 22.37 15.48 -33.18
C ALA A 343 21.83 16.82 -32.66
N ALA A 344 20.53 16.86 -32.37
CA ALA A 344 19.89 17.94 -31.64
C ALA A 344 19.99 17.70 -30.14
N ARG A 345 20.43 18.72 -29.40
CA ARG A 345 20.51 18.69 -27.93
C ARG A 345 19.18 19.14 -27.33
N PHE A 346 18.64 18.31 -26.45
CA PHE A 346 17.51 18.59 -25.58
C PHE A 346 18.01 18.72 -24.15
N VAL A 347 17.57 19.76 -23.44
CA VAL A 347 17.78 19.85 -21.99
C VAL A 347 16.54 19.25 -21.33
N VAL A 348 16.76 18.18 -20.57
CA VAL A 348 15.77 17.49 -19.76
C VAL A 348 16.02 17.84 -18.30
N ARG A 349 15.10 18.58 -17.69
CA ARG A 349 15.09 18.80 -16.25
C ARG A 349 13.97 17.98 -15.63
N VAL A 350 14.33 17.23 -14.60
CA VAL A 350 13.43 16.44 -13.75
C VAL A 350 13.67 16.90 -12.33
N THR A 351 12.61 17.27 -11.63
CA THR A 351 12.66 17.72 -10.24
C THR A 351 11.65 16.90 -9.44
N PRO A 352 12.02 16.20 -8.36
CA PRO A 352 13.39 15.93 -7.92
C PRO A 352 14.14 15.02 -8.93
N PRO A 353 15.48 14.96 -8.86
CA PRO A 353 16.28 14.09 -9.73
C PRO A 353 15.75 12.64 -9.71
N GLY A 354 15.73 11.99 -10.86
CA GLY A 354 15.22 10.63 -11.01
C GLY A 354 15.67 10.00 -12.32
N SER A 355 15.15 8.82 -12.60
CA SER A 355 15.44 8.11 -13.85
C SER A 355 14.73 8.75 -15.05
N VAL A 356 15.35 8.72 -16.22
CA VAL A 356 14.76 9.25 -17.46
C VAL A 356 14.88 8.20 -18.55
N ALA A 357 13.73 7.70 -19.00
CA ALA A 357 13.61 6.82 -20.14
C ALA A 357 13.24 7.60 -21.41
N LEU A 358 14.04 7.43 -22.46
CA LEU A 358 13.85 8.16 -23.71
C LEU A 358 13.29 7.26 -24.79
N ARG A 359 12.12 7.62 -25.34
CA ARG A 359 11.53 6.92 -26.48
C ARG A 359 11.40 7.84 -27.69
N VAL A 360 12.22 7.57 -28.70
CA VAL A 360 12.28 8.38 -29.91
C VAL A 360 11.62 7.62 -31.06
N ARG A 361 10.69 8.23 -31.79
CA ARG A 361 10.06 7.64 -32.99
C ARG A 361 10.50 8.41 -34.23
N GLY A 362 11.04 7.71 -35.23
CA GLY A 362 11.58 8.31 -36.47
C GLY A 362 13.00 8.89 -36.34
N ALA A 363 13.57 8.88 -35.13
CA ALA A 363 14.94 9.32 -34.83
C ALA A 363 15.59 8.35 -33.82
N ARG A 364 16.89 8.51 -33.56
CA ARG A 364 17.66 7.67 -32.62
C ARG A 364 18.32 8.53 -31.54
N VAL A 365 18.42 8.01 -30.32
CA VAL A 365 19.25 8.61 -29.27
C VAL A 365 20.71 8.45 -29.69
N ALA A 366 21.45 9.55 -29.78
CA ALA A 366 22.87 9.57 -30.10
C ALA A 366 23.73 9.50 -28.82
N ALA A 367 23.29 10.17 -27.76
CA ALA A 367 23.88 10.14 -26.43
C ALA A 367 22.86 10.61 -25.39
N ALA A 368 23.02 10.25 -24.12
CA ALA A 368 22.22 10.75 -23.01
C ALA A 368 23.11 10.91 -21.76
N ARG A 369 23.18 12.12 -21.22
CA ARG A 369 23.81 12.44 -19.94
C ARG A 369 23.04 13.58 -19.31
N LEU A 370 22.21 13.28 -18.31
CA LEU A 370 21.34 14.29 -17.69
C LEU A 370 22.17 15.49 -17.18
N PRO A 371 21.69 16.73 -17.39
CA PRO A 371 20.36 17.09 -17.90
C PRO A 371 20.28 17.18 -19.43
N ALA A 372 21.20 16.60 -20.21
CA ALA A 372 21.23 16.69 -21.67
C ALA A 372 20.99 15.36 -22.38
N VAL A 373 20.23 15.41 -23.47
CA VAL A 373 19.98 14.28 -24.36
C VAL A 373 20.20 14.72 -25.79
N TRP A 374 20.87 13.89 -26.58
CA TRP A 374 21.18 14.15 -27.97
C TRP A 374 20.40 13.18 -28.85
N VAL A 375 19.59 13.69 -29.77
CA VAL A 375 18.74 12.90 -30.67
C VAL A 375 19.08 13.25 -32.11
N ARG A 376 19.28 12.24 -32.97
CA ARG A 376 19.60 12.39 -34.38
C ARG A 376 18.53 11.77 -35.28
N ALA A 377 18.22 12.43 -36.39
CA ALA A 377 17.43 11.86 -37.47
C ALA A 377 18.21 11.95 -38.79
N ALA A 378 18.20 10.86 -39.55
CA ALA A 378 18.88 10.78 -40.84
C ALA A 378 18.06 11.41 -41.97
N ARG A 379 16.73 11.46 -41.84
CA ARG A 379 15.83 11.98 -42.87
C ARG A 379 15.35 13.40 -42.54
N PRO A 380 15.26 14.31 -43.52
CA PRO A 380 14.54 15.57 -43.38
C PRO A 380 13.09 15.36 -42.91
N GLY A 381 12.53 16.37 -42.25
CA GLY A 381 11.13 16.36 -41.79
C GLY A 381 10.96 16.62 -40.30
N ARG A 382 9.72 16.47 -39.83
CA ARG A 382 9.34 16.62 -38.41
C ARG A 382 9.28 15.27 -37.73
N HIS A 383 10.11 15.08 -36.71
CA HIS A 383 10.20 13.84 -35.94
C HIS A 383 9.65 14.05 -34.53
N ARG A 384 8.75 13.16 -34.08
CA ARG A 384 8.15 13.25 -32.74
C ARG A 384 9.05 12.54 -31.73
N VAL A 385 9.56 13.29 -30.76
CA VAL A 385 10.37 12.77 -29.65
C VAL A 385 9.49 12.73 -28.41
N THR A 386 9.39 11.56 -27.76
CA THR A 386 8.69 11.42 -26.48
C THR A 386 9.70 11.13 -25.38
N VAL A 387 9.86 12.08 -24.46
CA VAL A 387 10.69 11.89 -23.28
C VAL A 387 9.79 11.42 -22.15
N THR A 388 10.15 10.31 -21.49
CA THR A 388 9.45 9.82 -20.31
C THR A 388 10.39 9.95 -19.12
N ALA A 389 10.05 10.78 -18.14
CA ALA A 389 10.78 10.86 -16.89
C ALA A 389 10.04 10.06 -15.83
N GLU A 390 10.80 9.33 -15.01
CA GLU A 390 10.29 8.57 -13.88
C GLU A 390 11.11 8.89 -12.63
N SER A 391 10.51 9.59 -11.67
CA SER A 391 11.16 9.97 -10.41
C SER A 391 10.23 9.68 -9.24
N ALA A 392 10.77 9.08 -8.18
CA ALA A 392 10.03 8.69 -6.98
C ALA A 392 8.70 7.99 -7.30
N GLY A 393 8.70 7.13 -8.34
CA GLY A 393 7.51 6.44 -8.82
C GLY A 393 6.47 7.33 -9.52
N THR A 394 6.88 8.45 -10.08
CA THR A 394 6.01 9.32 -10.87
C THR A 394 6.47 9.36 -12.30
N ARG A 395 5.57 9.01 -13.23
CA ARG A 395 5.86 9.08 -14.66
C ARG A 395 5.27 10.34 -15.29
N ARG A 396 6.12 11.17 -15.92
CA ARG A 396 5.68 12.27 -16.81
C ARG A 396 6.19 12.04 -18.22
N ARG A 397 5.39 12.46 -19.19
CA ARG A 397 5.77 12.44 -20.61
C ARG A 397 5.79 13.85 -21.16
N ALA A 398 6.85 14.19 -21.86
CA ALA A 398 6.94 15.42 -22.65
C ALA A 398 7.09 15.04 -24.12
N ARG A 399 6.34 15.72 -24.98
CA ARG A 399 6.43 15.54 -26.43
C ARG A 399 7.07 16.79 -27.02
N VAL A 400 8.17 16.61 -27.75
CA VAL A 400 8.84 17.68 -28.48
C VAL A 400 9.01 17.28 -29.93
N VAL A 401 9.07 18.28 -30.81
CA VAL A 401 9.27 18.07 -32.25
C VAL A 401 10.71 18.39 -32.60
N LEU A 402 11.39 17.43 -33.22
CA LEU A 402 12.68 17.63 -33.87
C LEU A 402 12.43 17.99 -35.34
N VAL A 403 12.87 19.16 -35.77
CA VAL A 403 12.82 19.57 -37.18
C VAL A 403 14.18 19.33 -37.82
N VAL A 404 14.23 18.46 -38.83
CA VAL A 404 15.42 18.24 -39.66
C VAL A 404 15.18 18.92 -41.00
N ARG A 405 15.96 19.94 -41.33
CA ARG A 405 15.82 20.63 -42.62
C ARG A 405 16.48 19.81 -43.73
N GLY A 406 15.83 19.75 -44.89
CA GLY A 406 16.51 19.39 -46.14
C GLY A 406 17.65 20.37 -46.41
N ARG A 407 18.61 19.96 -47.25
CA ARG A 407 19.62 20.91 -47.72
C ARG A 407 18.96 22.01 -48.53
#